data_AF-X1RTG2-F1
#
_entry.id   AF-X1RTG2-F1
#
_cell.length_a   1.000
_cell.length_b   1.000
_cell.length_c   1.000
_cell.angle_alpha   90.00
_cell.angle_beta   90.00
_cell.angle_gamma   90.00
#
_symmetry.space_group_name_H-M   'P 1'
#
loop_
_entity.id
_entity.type
_entity.pdbx_description
1 polymer ?
#
loop_
_entity_poly.entity_id
_entity_poly.type
_entity_poly.pdbx_seq_one_letter_code
_entity_poly.pdbx_strand_id
1 'polypeptide(L)' 'EEPTTELLIVALGNTYPIKEELKSLGFRWNAVNKVWYRLGEVTDLHCGFFTDIAGRDVKPGVHFRCFELEETRWREI' A
#
# COMPACT_ATOMS: atom_id res chain seq x y z
N GLU A 1 -21.34 11.38 -12.07
CA GLU A 1 -20.15 10.51 -11.95
C GLU A 1 -19.91 10.35 -10.45
N GLU A 2 -19.89 9.12 -9.95
CA GLU A 2 -19.61 8.89 -8.54
C GLU A 2 -18.13 9.22 -8.27
N PRO A 3 -17.78 9.87 -7.15
CA PRO A 3 -16.39 10.16 -6.83
C PRO A 3 -15.67 8.83 -6.62
N THR A 4 -14.80 8.46 -7.56
CA THR A 4 -13.83 7.40 -7.36
C THR A 4 -12.84 7.92 -6.33
N THR A 5 -13.08 7.61 -5.05
CA THR A 5 -12.16 7.95 -3.97
C THR A 5 -10.83 7.26 -4.23
N GLU A 6 -9.84 8.01 -4.71
CA GLU A 6 -8.50 7.49 -4.87
C GLU A 6 -7.90 7.24 -3.48
N LEU A 7 -7.51 6.00 -3.22
CA LEU A 7 -6.84 5.64 -1.98
C LEU A 7 -5.32 5.67 -2.21
N LEU A 8 -4.58 6.15 -1.22
CA LEU A 8 -3.16 5.92 -1.09
C LEU A 8 -2.94 4.77 -0.12
N ILE A 9 -2.32 3.70 -0.60
CA ILE A 9 -1.94 2.56 0.22
C ILE A 9 -0.43 2.61 0.42
N VAL A 10 0.04 2.61 1.66
CA VAL A 10 1.47 2.66 2.01
C VAL A 10 1.85 1.39 2.77
N ALA A 11 2.89 0.69 2.32
CA ALA A 11 3.50 -0.42 3.03
C ALA A 11 4.72 0.07 3.82
N LEU A 12 4.72 -0.20 5.12
CA LEU A 12 5.69 0.27 6.11
C LEU A 12 6.44 -0.90 6.74
N GLY A 13 7.64 -0.61 7.27
CA GLY A 13 8.47 -1.55 8.01
C GLY A 13 9.38 -2.42 7.15
N ASN A 14 9.68 -3.66 7.58
CA ASN A 14 10.64 -4.52 6.87
C ASN A 14 10.04 -5.18 5.62
N THR A 15 9.91 -4.39 4.56
CA THR A 15 9.25 -4.80 3.31
C THR A 15 10.15 -5.58 2.35
N TYR A 16 11.45 -5.74 2.65
CA TYR A 16 12.38 -6.51 1.81
C TYR A 16 11.87 -7.90 1.44
N PRO A 17 11.31 -8.69 2.37
CA PRO A 17 10.91 -10.05 2.05
C PRO A 17 9.60 -10.13 1.26
N ILE A 18 8.88 -9.02 1.02
CA ILE A 18 7.64 -8.97 0.22
C ILE A 18 7.77 -8.04 -0.98
N LYS A 19 9.00 -7.63 -1.31
CA LYS A 19 9.28 -6.62 -2.34
C LYS A 19 8.73 -7.02 -3.72
N GLU A 20 8.88 -8.27 -4.11
CA GLU A 20 8.46 -8.72 -5.44
C GLU A 20 6.94 -8.87 -5.51
N GLU A 21 6.30 -9.27 -4.41
CA GLU A 21 4.85 -9.29 -4.26
C GLU A 21 4.27 -7.86 -4.34
N LEU A 22 4.88 -6.90 -3.63
CA LEU A 22 4.48 -5.49 -3.69
C LEU A 22 4.55 -4.95 -5.14
N LYS A 23 5.63 -5.24 -5.87
CA LYS A 23 5.73 -4.87 -7.29
C LYS A 23 4.66 -5.52 -8.14
N SER A 24 4.37 -6.81 -7.93
CA SER A 24 3.33 -7.54 -8.68
C SER A 24 1.93 -6.95 -8.47
N LEU A 25 1.69 -6.36 -7.31
CA LEU A 25 0.46 -5.66 -6.95
C LEU A 25 0.43 -4.20 -7.42
N GLY A 26 1.50 -3.73 -8.09
CA GLY A 26 1.59 -2.38 -8.63
C GLY A 26 2.03 -1.32 -7.63
N PHE A 27 2.56 -1.70 -6.46
CA PHE A 27 3.21 -0.74 -5.57
C PHE A 27 4.50 -0.21 -6.20
N ARG A 28 4.78 1.07 -5.96
CA ARG A 28 6.00 1.76 -6.34
C ARG A 28 6.82 2.11 -5.12
N TRP A 29 8.14 2.05 -5.25
CA TRP A 29 9.05 2.46 -4.19
C TRP A 29 9.26 3.97 -4.24
N ASN A 30 9.03 4.64 -3.11
CA ASN A 30 9.39 6.02 -2.89
C ASN A 30 10.73 6.07 -2.14
N ALA A 31 11.79 6.52 -2.81
CA ALA A 31 13.13 6.57 -2.23
C ALA A 31 13.31 7.69 -1.20
N VAL A 32 12.53 8.77 -1.30
CA VAL A 32 12.58 9.91 -0.37
C VAL A 32 12.04 9.49 0.98
N ASN A 33 10.83 8.96 0.99
CA ASN A 33 10.15 8.51 2.21
C ASN A 33 10.52 7.07 2.63
N LYS A 34 11.24 6.33 1.78
CA LYS A 34 11.64 4.94 1.99
C LYS A 34 10.45 4.01 2.27
N VAL A 35 9.40 4.16 1.48
CA VAL A 35 8.16 3.38 1.60
C VAL A 35 7.69 2.86 0.25
N TRP A 36 6.93 1.77 0.27
CA TRP A 36 6.16 1.35 -0.90
C TRP A 36 4.80 2.02 -0.87
N TYR A 37 4.32 2.47 -2.02
CA TYR A 37 3.00 3.08 -2.13
C TYR A 37 2.26 2.63 -3.39
N ARG A 38 0.93 2.61 -3.34
CA ARG A 38 0.05 2.39 -4.48
C ARG A 38 -1.09 3.40 -4.43
N LEU A 39 -1.52 3.84 -5.60
CA LEU A 39 -2.64 4.77 -5.77
C LEU A 39 -3.81 4.05 -6.41
N GLY A 40 -5.01 4.48 -6.05
CA GLY A 40 -6.26 4.00 -6.63
C GLY A 40 -7.01 3.04 -5.72
N GLU A 41 -7.99 2.36 -6.27
CA GLU A 41 -8.95 1.57 -5.51
C GLU A 41 -8.31 0.32 -4.87
N VAL A 42 -8.80 -0.02 -3.68
CA VAL A 42 -8.59 -1.32 -3.05
C VAL A 42 -9.56 -2.31 -3.72
N THR A 43 -9.02 -3.43 -4.18
CA THR A 43 -9.81 -4.52 -4.81
C THR A 43 -9.82 -5.73 -3.90
N ASP A 44 -10.71 -6.70 -4.14
CA ASP A 44 -10.77 -7.93 -3.34
C ASP A 44 -9.43 -8.69 -3.29
N LEU A 45 -8.65 -8.63 -4.38
CA LEU A 45 -7.30 -9.20 -4.43
C LEU A 45 -6.35 -8.54 -3.43
N HIS A 46 -6.47 -7.21 -3.22
CA HIS A 46 -5.71 -6.49 -2.21
C HIS A 46 -6.16 -6.87 -0.80
N CYS A 47 -7.48 -7.02 -0.57
CA CYS A 47 -8.01 -7.46 0.71
C CYS A 47 -7.45 -8.83 1.10
N GLY A 48 -7.47 -9.80 0.19
CA GLY A 48 -6.88 -11.13 0.42
C GLY A 48 -5.39 -11.06 0.79
N PHE A 49 -4.61 -10.27 0.03
CA PHE A 49 -3.19 -10.07 0.34
C PHE A 49 -2.95 -9.39 1.69
N PHE A 50 -3.71 -8.35 2.03
CA PHE A 50 -3.58 -7.66 3.32
C PHE A 50 -3.98 -8.55 4.49
N THR A 51 -5.04 -9.36 4.34
CA THR A 51 -5.44 -10.35 5.35
C THR A 51 -4.41 -11.46 5.48
N ASP A 52 -3.78 -11.91 4.40
CA ASP A 52 -2.71 -12.91 4.45
C ASP A 52 -1.43 -12.37 5.13
N ILE A 53 -1.07 -11.11 4.88
CA ILE A 53 0.06 -10.46 5.56
C ILE A 53 -0.26 -10.20 7.04
N ALA A 54 -1.47 -9.75 7.36
CA ALA A 54 -1.85 -9.36 8.73
C ALA A 54 -2.24 -10.57 9.61
N GLY A 55 -2.80 -11.62 9.01
CA GLY A 55 -3.31 -12.80 9.70
C GLY A 55 -2.27 -13.90 9.90
N ARG A 56 -1.13 -13.85 9.20
CA ARG A 56 -0.04 -14.77 9.43
C ARG A 56 1.08 -14.09 10.22
N ASP A 57 1.64 -14.80 11.20
CA ASP A 57 2.91 -14.49 11.90
C ASP A 57 4.14 -14.59 10.95
N VAL A 58 3.92 -14.40 9.63
CA VAL A 58 4.84 -14.74 8.55
C VAL A 58 5.84 -13.62 8.25
N LYS A 59 5.51 -12.37 8.59
CA LYS A 59 6.38 -11.20 8.36
C LYS A 59 6.21 -10.18 9.49
N PRO A 60 6.74 -10.43 10.70
CA PRO A 60 6.67 -9.47 11.78
C PRO A 60 7.27 -8.13 11.34
N GLY A 61 6.53 -7.04 11.58
CA GLY A 61 6.98 -5.68 11.32
C GLY A 61 6.68 -5.14 9.92
N VAL A 62 5.84 -5.78 9.10
CA VAL A 62 5.23 -5.14 7.93
C VAL A 62 3.81 -4.71 8.26
N HIS A 63 3.47 -3.46 7.92
CA HIS A 63 2.13 -2.92 8.14
C HIS A 63 1.67 -2.09 6.93
N PHE A 64 0.36 -2.09 6.66
CA PHE A 64 -0.23 -1.26 5.62
C PHE A 64 -1.06 -0.15 6.24
N ARG A 65 -1.03 1.03 5.62
CA ARG A 65 -1.94 2.14 5.93
C ARG A 65 -2.62 2.60 4.65
N CYS A 66 -3.93 2.82 4.74
CA CYS A 66 -4.72 3.40 3.66
C CYS A 66 -5.11 4.82 4.05
N PHE A 67 -4.99 5.74 3.11
CA PHE A 67 -5.42 7.12 3.25
C PHE A 67 -6.39 7.42 2.12
N GLU A 68 -7.52 8.03 2.43
CA GLU A 68 -8.36 8.67 1.43
C GLU A 68 -7.63 9.92 0.94
N LEU A 69 -7.40 9.99 -0.37
CA LEU A 69 -6.81 11.17 -0.98
C LEU A 69 -7.95 12.15 -1.29
N GLU A 70 -8.12 13.14 -0.43
CA GLU A 70 -8.74 14.39 -0.85
C GLU A 70 -7.76 15.09 -1.81
N GLU A 71 -8.27 15.68 -2.90
CA GLU A 71 -7.55 16.16 -4.12
C GLU A 71 -6.27 17.01 -3.89
N THR A 72 -5.96 17.44 -2.66
CA THR A 72 -4.99 18.50 -2.35
C THR A 72 -3.64 18.06 -1.73
N ARG A 73 -3.36 16.76 -1.49
CA ARG A 73 -2.16 16.33 -0.73
C ARG A 73 -1.00 15.69 -1.51
N TRP A 74 -1.01 15.79 -2.83
CA TRP A 74 -0.01 15.16 -3.71
C TRP A 74 1.42 15.75 -3.65
N ARG A 75 1.64 16.92 -3.04
CA ARG A 75 2.91 17.66 -3.17
C ARG A 75 4.02 17.30 -2.16
N GLU A 76 3.76 16.44 -1.19
CA GLU A 76 4.69 16.23 -0.06
C GLU A 76 5.10 14.76 0.19
N ILE A 77 4.71 13.83 -0.70
CA ILE A 77 5.06 12.41 -0.60
C ILE A 77 6.16 12.06 -1.61
#